data_AF-A0A2N1HTZ8-F1
#
_entry.id   AF-A0A2N1HTZ8-F1
#
_cell.length_a   1.000
_cell.length_b   1.000
_cell.length_c   1.000
_cell.angle_alpha   90.00
_cell.angle_beta   90.00
_cell.angle_gamma   90.00
#
_symmetry.space_group_name_H-M   'P 1'
#
loop_
_entity.id
_entity.type
_entity.pdbx_description
1 polymer ?
#
loop_
_entity_poly.entity_id
_entity_poly.type
_entity_poly.pdbx_seq_one_letter_code
_entity_poly.pdbx_strand_id
1 'polypeptide(L)'
;MELIAEFKGQNGILIIYEEYIEISRKSFGGFFFQGSKGNRRFYYSDINAIEYKTPSMMSNGYFKIIAGGTSEVNAKVGLLRSSVDSIKDPNTVVLRSFNKKVSAECDSLYEKAMKQLNTLKGNSQSTSKEGSNLDELKKLGELLNTGVLTQKEFELEKKKILNHTKE
;
A
#
# COMPACT_ATOMS: atom_id res chain seq x y z
N MET A 1 2.87 -8.92 -17.89
CA MET A 1 1.92 -8.24 -16.98
C MET A 1 0.87 -9.26 -16.59
N GLU A 2 1.05 -9.92 -15.44
CA GLU A 2 0.11 -10.91 -14.95
C GLU A 2 -1.00 -10.24 -14.12
N LEU A 3 -2.25 -10.63 -14.40
CA LEU A 3 -3.44 -10.19 -13.65
C LEU A 3 -3.57 -11.05 -12.39
N ILE A 4 -3.59 -10.43 -11.22
CA ILE A 4 -3.71 -11.13 -9.93
C ILE A 4 -5.17 -11.20 -9.47
N ALA A 5 -5.90 -10.09 -9.62
CA ALA A 5 -7.29 -9.99 -9.23
C ALA A 5 -7.99 -8.78 -9.88
N GLU A 6 -9.30 -8.86 -10.00
CA GLU A 6 -10.16 -7.80 -10.49
C GLU A 6 -11.42 -7.73 -9.64
N PHE A 7 -11.90 -6.51 -9.37
CA PHE A 7 -13.18 -6.29 -8.71
C PHE A 7 -13.92 -5.08 -9.27
N LYS A 8 -15.21 -5.26 -9.56
CA LYS A 8 -16.08 -4.19 -10.07
C LYS A 8 -16.76 -3.44 -8.92
N GLY A 9 -16.30 -2.23 -8.66
CA GLY A 9 -16.94 -1.28 -7.76
C GLY A 9 -18.07 -0.49 -8.42
N GLN A 10 -18.68 0.43 -7.67
CA GLN A 10 -19.78 1.27 -8.16
C GLN A 10 -19.33 2.30 -9.20
N ASN A 11 -18.17 2.91 -9.01
CA ASN A 11 -17.65 4.02 -9.81
C ASN A 11 -16.44 3.62 -10.67
N GLY A 12 -16.07 2.35 -10.72
CA GLY A 12 -14.90 1.89 -11.46
C GLY A 12 -14.62 0.40 -11.25
N ILE A 13 -13.61 -0.10 -11.93
CA ILE A 13 -13.06 -1.44 -11.80
C ILE A 13 -11.68 -1.30 -11.20
N LEU A 14 -11.43 -2.00 -10.10
CA LEU A 14 -10.13 -2.11 -9.47
C LEU A 14 -9.45 -3.36 -9.99
N ILE A 15 -8.26 -3.20 -10.56
CA ILE A 15 -7.50 -4.28 -11.19
C ILE A 15 -6.11 -4.31 -10.58
N ILE A 16 -5.71 -5.47 -10.06
CA ILE A 16 -4.43 -5.69 -9.39
C ILE A 16 -3.54 -6.48 -10.33
N TYR A 17 -2.42 -5.88 -10.74
CA TYR A 17 -1.33 -6.54 -11.46
C TYR A 17 -0.15 -6.73 -10.52
N GLU A 18 0.88 -7.44 -10.98
CA GLU A 18 2.13 -7.64 -10.21
C GLU A 18 2.89 -6.34 -9.93
N GLU A 19 2.88 -5.38 -10.87
CA GLU A 19 3.70 -4.17 -10.78
C GLU A 19 2.91 -2.90 -10.41
N TYR A 20 1.60 -2.91 -10.63
CA TYR A 20 0.75 -1.75 -10.41
C TYR A 20 -0.70 -2.13 -10.12
N ILE A 21 -1.44 -1.16 -9.61
CA ILE A 21 -2.90 -1.20 -9.51
C ILE A 21 -3.50 -0.27 -10.57
N GLU A 22 -4.50 -0.75 -11.31
CA GLU A 22 -5.28 0.07 -12.25
C GLU A 22 -6.68 0.34 -11.71
N ILE A 23 -7.09 1.60 -11.75
CA ILE A 23 -8.48 2.01 -11.57
C ILE A 23 -9.02 2.38 -12.96
N SER A 24 -9.85 1.49 -13.50
CA SER A 24 -10.52 1.68 -14.79
C SER A 24 -11.90 2.28 -14.60
N ARG A 25 -12.23 3.33 -15.36
CA ARG A 25 -13.55 3.97 -15.34
C ARG A 25 -14.46 3.49 -16.48
N LYS A 26 -14.04 2.45 -17.21
CA LYS A 26 -14.80 1.83 -18.31
C LYS A 26 -16.05 1.08 -17.87
N SER A 27 -16.34 0.98 -16.57
CA SER A 27 -17.62 0.45 -16.10
C SER A 27 -18.76 1.44 -16.37
N PHE A 28 -19.98 0.92 -16.54
CA PHE A 28 -21.18 1.73 -16.76
C PHE A 28 -21.37 2.82 -15.68
N GLY A 29 -21.07 2.49 -14.42
CA GLY A 29 -21.07 3.47 -13.33
C GLY A 29 -19.89 4.45 -13.36
N GLY A 30 -18.70 4.01 -13.76
CA GLY A 30 -17.53 4.89 -13.90
C GLY A 30 -17.72 5.98 -14.96
N PHE A 31 -18.29 5.64 -16.11
CA PHE A 31 -18.63 6.63 -17.14
C PHE A 31 -19.70 7.61 -16.65
N PHE A 32 -20.72 7.14 -15.92
CA PHE A 32 -21.79 7.97 -15.40
C PHE A 32 -21.34 8.95 -14.29
N PHE A 33 -20.46 8.50 -13.38
CA PHE A 33 -20.03 9.31 -12.23
C PHE A 33 -18.80 10.18 -12.50
N GLN A 34 -17.99 9.86 -13.51
CA GLN A 34 -16.72 10.56 -13.77
C GLN A 34 -16.50 11.01 -15.23
N GLY A 35 -17.39 10.68 -16.16
CA GLY A 35 -17.28 11.03 -17.58
C GLY A 35 -16.25 10.19 -18.33
N SER A 36 -15.71 10.72 -19.43
CA SER A 36 -14.67 10.08 -20.27
C SER A 36 -13.26 10.18 -19.68
N LYS A 37 -13.11 9.98 -18.37
CA LYS A 37 -11.78 9.96 -17.74
C LYS A 37 -11.09 8.64 -18.07
N GLY A 38 -9.83 8.75 -18.49
CA GLY A 38 -8.98 7.59 -18.78
C GLY A 38 -8.70 6.74 -17.54
N ASN A 39 -8.15 5.54 -17.77
CA ASN A 39 -7.74 4.64 -16.70
C ASN A 39 -6.54 5.25 -15.95
N ARG A 40 -6.48 5.08 -14.62
CA ARG A 40 -5.33 5.49 -13.81
C ARG A 40 -4.56 4.25 -13.38
N ARG A 41 -3.24 4.29 -13.56
CA ARG A 41 -2.31 3.26 -13.08
C ARG A 41 -1.45 3.83 -11.96
N PHE A 42 -1.26 3.03 -10.93
CA PHE A 42 -0.46 3.36 -9.75
C PHE A 42 0.55 2.23 -9.55
N TYR A 43 1.81 2.48 -9.92
CA TYR A 43 2.90 1.53 -9.63
C TYR A 43 3.08 1.43 -8.12
N TYR A 44 3.33 0.22 -7.61
CA TYR A 44 3.49 0.02 -6.17
C TYR A 44 4.65 0.82 -5.57
N SER A 45 5.67 1.13 -6.37
CA SER A 45 6.77 2.04 -6.00
C SER A 45 6.30 3.44 -5.61
N ASP A 46 5.20 3.90 -6.21
CA ASP A 46 4.71 5.28 -6.10
C ASP A 46 3.53 5.39 -5.12
N ILE A 47 3.02 4.25 -4.63
CA ILE A 47 1.93 4.18 -3.66
C ILE A 47 2.51 4.41 -2.27
N ASN A 48 2.12 5.50 -1.61
CA ASN A 48 2.45 5.77 -0.22
C ASN A 48 1.67 4.83 0.71
N ALA A 49 0.35 4.76 0.54
CA ALA A 49 -0.54 3.94 1.35
C ALA A 49 -1.81 3.53 0.58
N ILE A 50 -2.47 2.48 1.07
CA ILE A 50 -3.80 2.07 0.62
C ILE A 50 -4.74 2.19 1.82
N GLU A 51 -5.77 3.02 1.69
CA GLU A 51 -6.81 3.16 2.70
C GLU A 51 -8.00 2.29 2.30
N TYR A 52 -8.40 1.37 3.17
CA TYR A 52 -9.42 0.38 2.89
C TYR A 52 -10.47 0.34 4.00
N LYS A 53 -11.73 0.25 3.58
CA LYS A 53 -12.87 -0.04 4.46
C LYS A 53 -13.66 -1.18 3.87
N THR A 54 -13.81 -2.26 4.65
CA THR A 54 -14.63 -3.42 4.28
C THR A 54 -16.09 -3.00 4.04
N PRO A 55 -16.70 -3.42 2.90
CA PRO A 55 -18.12 -3.18 2.67
C PRO A 55 -19.00 -4.16 3.45
N SER A 56 -20.07 -3.66 4.06
CA SER A 56 -21.07 -4.49 4.72
C SER A 56 -22.42 -4.42 3.98
N MET A 57 -23.42 -5.21 4.40
CA MET A 57 -24.77 -5.08 3.86
C MET A 57 -25.41 -3.71 4.14
N MET A 58 -25.01 -3.06 5.23
CA MET A 58 -25.61 -1.80 5.70
C MET A 58 -24.80 -0.57 5.30
N SER A 59 -23.53 -0.74 4.91
CA SER A 59 -22.62 0.38 4.63
C SER A 59 -21.66 0.07 3.48
N ASN A 60 -21.42 1.08 2.65
CA ASN A 60 -20.43 0.96 1.60
C ASN A 60 -19.02 0.95 2.19
N GLY A 61 -18.16 0.15 1.56
CA GLY A 61 -16.72 0.17 1.73
C GLY A 61 -16.06 1.04 0.67
N TYR A 62 -14.74 1.14 0.75
CA TYR A 62 -13.95 1.81 -0.27
C TYR A 62 -12.53 1.26 -0.30
N PHE A 63 -11.90 1.44 -1.45
CA PHE A 63 -10.48 1.23 -1.67
C PHE A 63 -9.91 2.53 -2.24
N LYS A 64 -9.01 3.17 -1.52
CA LYS A 64 -8.42 4.45 -1.89
C LYS A 64 -6.90 4.34 -1.93
N ILE A 65 -6.32 4.76 -3.04
CA ILE A 65 -4.87 4.81 -3.22
C ILE A 65 -4.38 6.20 -2.83
N ILE A 66 -3.39 6.25 -1.94
CA ILE A 66 -2.67 7.47 -1.56
C ILE A 66 -1.29 7.39 -2.22
N ALA A 67 -1.06 8.26 -3.21
CA ALA A 67 0.18 8.34 -3.98
C ALA A 67 0.69 9.78 -4.02
N GLY A 68 2.01 9.95 -3.96
CA GLY A 68 2.66 11.26 -4.00
C GLY A 68 2.29 12.09 -5.23
N GLY A 69 2.09 13.39 -5.06
CA GLY A 69 1.75 14.31 -6.16
C GLY A 69 0.30 14.21 -6.66
N THR A 70 -0.56 13.42 -6.02
CA THR A 70 -1.99 13.39 -6.34
C THR A 70 -2.79 14.30 -5.41
N SER A 71 -3.76 15.04 -5.95
CA SER A 71 -4.66 15.87 -5.13
C SER A 71 -5.55 14.97 -4.27
N GLU A 72 -5.33 15.00 -2.96
CA GLU A 72 -6.11 14.22 -2.01
C GLU A 72 -7.49 14.87 -1.81
N VAL A 73 -8.55 14.14 -2.14
CA VAL A 73 -9.88 14.46 -1.58
C VAL A 73 -10.03 13.66 -0.30
N ASN A 74 -10.36 14.36 0.79
CA ASN A 74 -10.76 13.72 2.05
C ASN A 74 -12.06 12.94 1.80
N ALA A 75 -11.94 11.67 1.43
CA ALA A 75 -13.05 10.78 1.12
C ALA A 75 -13.80 10.40 2.41
N LYS A 76 -14.69 11.27 2.89
CA LYS A 76 -15.55 10.94 4.04
C LYS A 76 -16.64 9.95 3.59
N VAL A 77 -16.46 8.65 3.81
CA VAL A 77 -17.50 7.64 3.53
C VAL A 77 -18.35 7.42 4.80
N GLY A 78 -19.48 8.14 4.89
CA GLY A 78 -20.44 8.08 6.00
C GLY A 78 -21.31 6.83 6.02
N LEU A 79 -22.04 6.61 7.12
CA LEU A 79 -22.82 5.39 7.40
C LEU A 79 -23.94 5.07 6.40
N LEU A 80 -24.48 6.08 5.69
CA LEU A 80 -25.66 5.88 4.84
C LEU A 80 -25.42 6.18 3.35
N ARG A 81 -24.33 6.87 3.01
CA ARG A 81 -23.91 7.21 1.64
C ARG A 81 -22.39 7.31 1.60
N SER A 82 -21.77 6.74 0.57
CA SER A 82 -20.49 7.29 0.11
C SER A 82 -20.77 8.76 -0.21
N SER A 83 -20.10 9.69 0.45
CA SER A 83 -20.28 11.11 0.13
C SER A 83 -20.09 11.27 -1.37
N VAL A 84 -20.88 12.14 -1.99
CA VAL A 84 -20.79 12.41 -3.44
C VAL A 84 -19.32 12.70 -3.84
N ASP A 85 -18.53 13.22 -2.91
CA ASP A 85 -17.11 13.48 -3.05
C ASP A 85 -16.24 12.21 -3.15
N SER A 86 -16.54 11.14 -2.40
CA SER A 86 -15.81 9.86 -2.50
C SER A 86 -16.04 9.14 -3.83
N ILE A 87 -17.21 9.33 -4.43
CA ILE A 87 -17.52 8.80 -5.77
C ILE A 87 -16.75 9.58 -6.84
N LYS A 88 -16.56 10.90 -6.63
CA LYS A 88 -15.85 11.80 -7.55
C LYS A 88 -14.33 11.68 -7.46
N ASP A 89 -13.80 11.20 -6.33
CA ASP A 89 -12.37 11.00 -6.14
C ASP A 89 -11.81 9.99 -7.17
N PRO A 90 -10.88 10.40 -8.04
CA PRO A 90 -10.28 9.53 -9.05
C PRO A 90 -9.39 8.43 -8.48
N ASN A 91 -8.93 8.54 -7.22
CA ASN A 91 -8.10 7.53 -6.56
C ASN A 91 -8.91 6.54 -5.71
N THR A 92 -10.24 6.73 -5.63
CA THR A 92 -11.13 5.91 -4.81
C THR A 92 -12.05 5.05 -5.69
N VAL A 93 -12.18 3.78 -5.33
CA VAL A 93 -13.22 2.86 -5.80
C VAL A 93 -14.18 2.55 -4.66
N VAL A 94 -15.47 2.80 -4.87
CA VAL A 94 -16.52 2.50 -3.88
C VAL A 94 -16.93 1.04 -4.01
N LEU A 95 -16.87 0.32 -2.89
CA LEU A 95 -17.20 -1.09 -2.78
C LEU A 95 -18.57 -1.24 -2.15
N ARG A 96 -19.49 -1.96 -2.81
CA ARG A 96 -20.80 -2.29 -2.24
C ARG A 96 -20.97 -3.78 -2.18
N SER A 97 -21.35 -4.24 -1.00
CA SER A 97 -21.60 -5.64 -0.74
C SER A 97 -23.07 -5.84 -0.37
N PHE A 98 -23.70 -6.83 -0.99
CA PHE A 98 -25.06 -7.26 -0.63
C PHE A 98 -25.06 -8.59 0.13
N ASN A 99 -23.89 -9.21 0.29
CA ASN A 99 -23.77 -10.48 0.99
C ASN A 99 -22.35 -10.68 1.55
N LYS A 100 -22.19 -11.61 2.50
CA LYS A 100 -20.88 -11.85 3.13
C LYS A 100 -19.79 -12.32 2.16
N LYS A 101 -20.16 -12.99 1.05
CA LYS A 101 -19.19 -13.47 0.06
C LYS A 101 -18.49 -12.33 -0.65
N VAL A 102 -19.25 -11.32 -1.09
CA VAL A 102 -18.70 -10.12 -1.75
C VAL A 102 -17.82 -9.30 -0.80
N SER A 103 -18.19 -9.24 0.49
CA SER A 103 -17.33 -8.63 1.51
C SER A 103 -15.98 -9.34 1.62
N ALA A 104 -16.01 -10.67 1.75
CA ALA A 104 -14.80 -11.48 1.85
C ALA A 104 -13.94 -11.41 0.58
N GLU A 105 -14.56 -11.26 -0.59
CA GLU A 105 -13.86 -11.03 -1.86
C GLU A 105 -13.13 -9.68 -1.87
N CYS A 106 -13.76 -8.61 -1.37
CA CYS A 106 -13.12 -7.30 -1.21
C CYS A 106 -11.94 -7.36 -0.22
N ASP A 107 -12.10 -8.09 0.89
CA ASP A 107 -11.03 -8.28 1.86
C ASP A 107 -9.87 -9.04 1.23
N SER A 108 -10.14 -10.14 0.50
CA SER A 108 -9.11 -10.90 -0.22
C SER A 108 -8.40 -10.07 -1.29
N LEU A 109 -9.14 -9.20 -1.99
CA LEU A 109 -8.59 -8.27 -2.96
C LEU A 109 -7.63 -7.28 -2.30
N TYR A 110 -8.01 -6.71 -1.15
CA TYR A 110 -7.16 -5.80 -0.37
C TYR A 110 -5.89 -6.50 0.11
N GLU A 111 -6.00 -7.72 0.66
CA GLU A 111 -4.84 -8.51 1.10
C GLU A 111 -3.87 -8.80 -0.05
N LYS A 112 -4.37 -9.12 -1.24
CA LYS A 112 -3.54 -9.30 -2.44
C LYS A 112 -2.80 -8.01 -2.83
N ALA A 113 -3.49 -6.86 -2.80
CA ALA A 113 -2.87 -5.57 -3.07
C ALA A 113 -1.76 -5.23 -2.06
N MET A 114 -2.04 -5.44 -0.77
CA MET A 114 -1.08 -5.21 0.31
C MET A 114 0.12 -6.15 0.22
N LYS A 115 -0.09 -7.42 -0.13
CA LYS A 115 1.00 -8.36 -0.37
C LYS A 115 1.96 -7.84 -1.45
N GLN A 116 1.43 -7.40 -2.59
CA GLN A 116 2.28 -6.84 -3.67
C GLN A 116 3.01 -5.56 -3.24
N LEU A 117 2.30 -4.65 -2.59
CA LEU A 117 2.89 -3.42 -2.04
C LEU A 117 4.05 -3.73 -1.08
N ASN A 118 3.85 -4.70 -0.19
CA ASN A 118 4.85 -5.11 0.80
C ASN A 118 5.99 -5.92 0.19
N THR A 119 5.76 -6.73 -0.84
CA THR A 119 6.84 -7.44 -1.53
C THR A 119 7.80 -6.45 -2.21
N LEU A 120 7.27 -5.43 -2.88
CA LEU A 120 8.08 -4.45 -3.60
C LEU A 120 8.74 -3.43 -2.66
N LYS A 121 8.03 -2.98 -1.60
CA LYS A 121 8.62 -2.14 -0.55
C LYS A 121 9.57 -2.92 0.36
N GLY A 122 9.25 -4.18 0.67
CA GLY A 122 10.08 -5.09 1.46
C GLY A 122 11.37 -5.48 0.75
N ASN A 123 11.39 -5.54 -0.58
CA ASN A 123 12.64 -5.62 -1.35
C ASN A 123 13.47 -4.33 -1.28
N SER A 124 12.87 -3.20 -0.91
CA SER A 124 13.59 -1.95 -0.59
C SER A 124 13.86 -1.79 0.92
N GLN A 125 13.37 -2.72 1.75
CA GLN A 125 13.36 -2.63 3.20
C GLN A 125 13.54 -4.01 3.84
N SER A 126 14.50 -4.79 3.34
CA SER A 126 15.07 -5.92 4.07
C SER A 126 16.04 -5.39 5.12
N THR A 127 15.50 -4.79 6.17
CA THR A 127 16.15 -4.76 7.49
C THR A 127 15.23 -5.50 8.44
N SER A 128 15.15 -6.82 8.24
CA SER A 128 14.88 -7.76 9.32
C SER A 128 15.83 -7.40 10.47
N LYS A 129 15.30 -7.27 11.70
CA LYS A 129 16.07 -6.91 12.89
C LYS A 129 17.24 -7.87 13.19
N GLU A 130 17.25 -9.08 12.60
CA GLU A 130 18.40 -9.99 12.63
C GLU A 130 19.49 -9.68 11.58
N GLY A 131 19.15 -8.99 10.48
CA GLY A 131 20.10 -8.44 9.51
C GLY A 131 20.67 -7.07 9.91
N SER A 132 19.90 -6.27 10.67
CA SER A 132 20.31 -4.94 11.16
C SER A 132 21.63 -5.02 11.95
N ASN A 133 21.76 -6.00 12.84
CA ASN A 133 22.95 -6.14 13.68
C ASN A 133 24.21 -6.50 12.88
N LEU A 134 24.08 -7.33 11.82
CA LEU A 134 25.22 -7.71 10.97
C LEU A 134 25.63 -6.58 10.01
N ASP A 135 24.66 -5.84 9.47
CA ASP A 135 24.94 -4.71 8.59
C ASP A 135 25.48 -3.50 9.37
N GLU A 136 25.04 -3.30 10.61
CA GLU A 136 25.62 -2.32 11.54
C GLU A 136 27.08 -2.67 11.89
N LEU A 137 27.39 -3.94 12.14
CA LEU A 137 28.77 -4.40 12.37
C LEU A 137 29.68 -4.21 11.15
N LYS A 138 29.16 -4.42 9.93
CA LYS A 138 29.90 -4.16 8.68
C LYS A 138 30.21 -2.67 8.53
N LYS A 139 29.21 -1.79 8.71
CA LYS A 139 29.39 -0.33 8.69
C LYS A 139 30.39 0.13 9.74
N LEU A 140 30.35 -0.44 10.95
CA LEU A 140 31.32 -0.16 12.00
C LEU A 140 32.76 -0.49 11.56
N GLY A 141 32.95 -1.62 10.87
CA GLY A 141 34.25 -2.03 10.32
C GLY A 141 34.74 -1.10 9.22
N GLU A 142 33.85 -0.62 8.35
CA GLU A 142 34.17 0.38 7.32
C GLU A 142 34.60 1.72 7.94
N LEU A 143 33.94 2.17 9.00
CA LEU A 143 34.29 3.40 9.72
C LEU A 143 35.66 3.32 10.42
N LEU A 144 36.06 2.14 10.90
CA LEU A 144 37.42 1.90 11.42
C LEU A 144 38.45 1.92 10.28
N ASN A 145 38.17 1.23 9.17
CA ASN A 145 39.07 1.14 8.02
C ASN A 145 39.28 2.50 7.33
N THR A 146 38.27 3.36 7.34
CA THR A 146 38.35 4.73 6.83
C THR A 146 38.99 5.71 7.82
N GLY A 147 39.35 5.25 9.03
CA GLY A 147 39.98 6.06 10.06
C GLY A 147 39.05 7.08 10.72
N VAL A 148 37.74 6.97 10.49
CA VAL A 148 36.72 7.81 11.12
C VAL A 148 36.54 7.45 12.60
N LEU A 149 36.72 6.17 12.95
CA LEU A 149 36.72 5.67 14.32
C LEU A 149 38.11 5.21 14.74
N THR A 150 38.45 5.45 15.99
CA THR A 150 39.61 4.81 16.62
C THR A 150 39.29 3.37 17.04
N GLN A 151 40.32 2.54 17.19
CA GLN A 151 40.18 1.15 17.64
C GLN A 151 39.39 1.01 18.95
N LYS A 152 39.55 1.97 19.88
CA LYS A 152 38.84 1.98 21.17
C LYS A 152 37.34 2.28 21.01
N GLU A 153 36.99 3.22 20.14
CA GLU A 153 35.59 3.58 19.87
C GLU A 153 34.86 2.46 19.13
N PHE A 154 35.54 1.80 18.18
CA PHE A 154 35.03 0.61 17.50
C PHE A 154 34.68 -0.51 18.50
N GLU A 155 35.56 -0.81 19.45
CA GLU A 155 35.33 -1.90 20.40
C GLU A 155 34.17 -1.62 21.37
N LEU A 156 33.97 -0.36 21.76
CA LEU A 156 32.85 0.04 22.63
C LEU A 156 31.52 -0.12 21.89
N GLU A 157 31.42 0.35 20.65
CA GLU A 157 30.18 0.30 19.89
C GLU A 157 29.84 -1.13 19.45
N LYS A 158 30.85 -1.93 19.07
CA LYS A 158 30.69 -3.36 18.79
C LYS A 158 30.08 -4.13 19.96
N LYS A 159 30.50 -3.82 21.19
CA LYS A 159 29.93 -4.47 22.40
C LYS A 159 28.47 -4.09 22.63
N LYS A 160 28.07 -2.84 22.37
CA LYS A 160 26.68 -2.40 22.50
C LYS A 160 25.76 -3.16 21.54
N ILE A 161 26.16 -3.27 20.27
CA ILE A 161 25.40 -3.99 19.23
C ILE A 161 25.24 -5.47 19.60
N LEU A 162 26.32 -6.12 20.06
CA LEU A 162 26.29 -7.54 20.44
C LEU A 162 25.48 -7.82 21.72
N ASN A 163 25.47 -6.89 22.69
CA ASN A 163 24.70 -7.07 23.92
C ASN A 163 23.19 -6.85 23.69
N HIS A 164 22.81 -5.94 22.79
CA HIS A 164 21.41 -5.76 22.42
C HIS A 164 20.79 -6.97 21.71
N THR A 165 21.63 -7.91 21.23
CA THR A 165 21.20 -9.15 20.55
C THR A 165 20.88 -10.29 21.54
N LYS A 166 21.17 -10.14 22.84
CA LYS A 166 21.06 -11.23 23.84
C LYS A 166 19.84 -11.15 24.76
N GLU A 167 18.94 -10.18 24.59
CA GLU A 167 17.65 -10.07 25.30
C GLU A 167 16.49 -10.47 24.38
#